data_AF-A0A3A0AWJ0-F1
#
_entry.id   AF-A0A3A0AWJ0-F1
#
_cell.length_a   1.000
_cell.length_b   1.000
_cell.length_c   1.000
_cell.angle_alpha   90.00
_cell.angle_beta   90.00
_cell.angle_gamma   90.00
#
_symmetry.space_group_name_H-M   'P 1'
#
loop_
_entity.id
_entity.type
_entity.pdbx_description
1 polymer ?
#
loop_
_entity_poly.entity_id
_entity_poly.type
_entity_poly.pdbx_seq_one_letter_code
_entity_poly.pdbx_strand_id
1 'polypeptide(L)' 'MDQPQYLLLMAVIQEQDLDSATKAMQGIGASLTYLSSAGGFLGRRNATLLVGLPADKLQDSLSVLREACKQRV' A
#
# COMPACT_ATOMS: atom_id res chain seq x y z
N MET A 1 -3.69 -14.61 27.08
CA MET A 1 -3.72 -14.99 25.65
C MET A 1 -3.53 -13.71 24.88
N ASP A 2 -2.36 -13.52 24.24
CA ASP A 2 -2.16 -12.38 23.35
C ASP A 2 -3.04 -12.56 22.11
N GLN A 3 -3.93 -11.59 21.89
CA GLN A 3 -4.69 -11.54 20.65
C GLN A 3 -3.84 -10.81 19.61
N PRO A 4 -3.75 -11.33 18.37
CA PRO A 4 -3.02 -10.65 17.31
C PRO A 4 -3.68 -9.29 17.03
N GLN A 5 -2.89 -8.22 17.14
CA GLN A 5 -3.32 -6.87 16.78
C GLN A 5 -3.31 -6.73 15.27
N TYR A 6 -4.40 -6.22 14.70
CA TYR A 6 -4.50 -5.90 13.28
C TYR A 6 -4.45 -4.40 13.05
N LEU A 7 -3.90 -4.03 11.90
CA LEU A 7 -3.79 -2.66 11.41
C LEU A 7 -4.47 -2.55 10.05
N LEU A 8 -4.97 -1.35 9.77
CA LEU A 8 -5.33 -0.94 8.42
C LEU A 8 -4.27 0.05 7.93
N LEU A 9 -3.43 -0.39 7.00
CA LEU A 9 -2.48 0.48 6.31
C LEU A 9 -3.18 1.13 5.11
N MET A 10 -3.16 2.46 5.08
CA MET A 10 -3.62 3.26 3.95
C MET A 10 -2.41 3.88 3.26
N ALA A 11 -2.17 3.53 2.00
CA ALA A 11 -1.03 4.01 1.24
C ALA A 11 -1.48 4.72 -0.04
N VAL A 12 -1.19 6.02 -0.13
CA VAL A 12 -1.40 6.80 -1.37
C VAL A 12 -0.16 6.63 -2.25
N ILE A 13 -0.35 6.05 -3.43
CA ILE A 13 0.71 5.74 -4.39
C ILE A 13 0.41 6.38 -5.75
N GLN A 14 1.44 6.55 -6.58
CA GLN A 14 1.22 6.99 -7.96
C GLN A 14 0.47 5.89 -8.73
N GLU A 15 -0.43 6.28 -9.62
CA GLU A 15 -1.25 5.32 -10.37
C GLU A 15 -0.41 4.32 -11.19
N GLN A 16 0.68 4.79 -11.78
CA GLN A 16 1.62 3.95 -12.54
C GLN A 16 2.34 2.86 -11.70
N ASP A 17 2.35 2.99 -10.37
CA ASP A 17 2.93 2.00 -9.47
C ASP A 17 1.92 0.95 -9.00
N LEU A 18 0.63 1.13 -9.31
CA LEU A 18 -0.46 0.29 -8.78
C LEU A 18 -0.23 -1.20 -9.02
N ASP A 19 0.08 -1.60 -10.25
CA ASP A 19 0.29 -3.01 -10.59
C ASP A 19 1.52 -3.59 -9.90
N SER A 20 2.61 -2.83 -9.84
CA SER A 20 3.87 -3.28 -9.21
C SER A 20 3.70 -3.42 -7.70
N ALA A 21 3.11 -2.41 -7.04
CA ALA A 21 2.84 -2.42 -5.61
C ALA A 21 1.86 -3.54 -5.24
N THR A 22 0.79 -3.73 -6.02
CA THR A 22 -0.18 -4.80 -5.78
C THR A 22 0.45 -6.18 -5.87
N LYS A 23 1.23 -6.45 -6.93
CA LYS A 23 1.92 -7.74 -7.10
C LYS A 23 2.94 -8.00 -6.00
N ALA A 24 3.73 -6.98 -5.63
CA ALA A 24 4.74 -7.13 -4.59
C ALA A 24 4.10 -7.40 -3.21
N MET A 25 3.01 -6.69 -2.89
CA MET A 25 2.25 -6.92 -1.66
C MET A 25 1.56 -8.29 -1.64
N GLN A 26 0.99 -8.74 -2.77
CA GLN A 26 0.44 -10.10 -2.89
C GLN A 26 1.53 -11.18 -2.72
N GLY A 27 2.76 -10.91 -3.18
CA GLY A 27 3.91 -11.81 -3.03
C GLY A 27 4.30 -12.10 -1.57
N ILE A 28 3.99 -11.19 -0.64
CA ILE A 28 4.20 -11.38 0.81
C ILE A 28 2.93 -11.86 1.53
N GLY A 29 1.89 -12.27 0.78
CA GLY A 29 0.63 -12.77 1.32
C GLY A 29 -0.32 -11.68 1.83
N ALA A 30 -0.10 -10.41 1.49
CA ALA A 30 -0.99 -9.33 1.88
C ALA A 30 -2.28 -9.34 1.03
N SER A 31 -3.41 -9.09 1.68
CA SER A 31 -4.70 -8.84 1.01
C SER A 31 -4.99 -7.35 0.99
N LEU A 32 -5.34 -6.82 -0.18
CA LEU A 32 -5.57 -5.40 -0.36
C LEU A 32 -6.68 -5.13 -1.38
N THR A 33 -7.29 -3.96 -1.22
CA THR A 33 -8.16 -3.32 -2.20
C THR A 33 -7.59 -1.94 -2.49
N TYR A 34 -7.79 -1.40 -3.69
CA TYR A 34 -7.46 -0.01 -3.99
C TYR A 34 -8.69 0.80 -4.34
N LEU A 35 -8.60 2.10 -4.08
CA LEU A 35 -9.55 3.11 -4.55
C LEU A 35 -8.85 4.00 -5.57
N SER A 36 -9.48 4.21 -6.72
CA SER A 36 -9.09 5.27 -7.64
C SER A 36 -9.28 6.63 -6.97
N SER A 37 -8.22 7.42 -6.87
CA SER A 37 -8.23 8.70 -6.14
C SER A 37 -7.48 9.80 -6.89
N ALA A 38 -7.49 11.02 -6.35
CA ALA A 38 -6.73 12.15 -6.89
C ALA A 38 -6.13 13.01 -5.76
N GLY A 39 -4.97 13.60 -6.01
CA GLY A 39 -4.30 14.48 -5.05
C GLY A 39 -4.94 15.87 -5.03
N GLY A 40 -5.24 16.39 -3.83
CA GLY A 40 -5.91 17.69 -3.67
C GLY A 40 -5.10 18.91 -4.13
N PHE A 41 -3.77 18.80 -4.22
CA PHE A 41 -2.90 19.91 -4.64
C PHE A 41 -2.75 20.00 -6.16
N LEU A 42 -2.31 18.92 -6.81
CA LEU A 42 -2.05 18.89 -8.27
C LEU A 42 -3.25 18.41 -9.11
N GLY A 43 -4.33 17.93 -8.48
CA GLY A 43 -5.46 17.30 -9.17
C GLY A 43 -5.12 16.03 -9.95
N ARG A 44 -3.88 15.52 -9.82
CA ARG A 44 -3.40 14.35 -10.55
C ARG A 44 -4.02 13.08 -9.96
N ARG A 45 -4.38 12.15 -10.85
CA ARG A 45 -4.85 10.82 -10.47
C ARG A 45 -3.75 10.05 -9.74
N ASN A 46 -4.16 9.31 -8.72
CA ASN A 46 -3.33 8.43 -7.92
C ASN A 46 -4.20 7.23 -7.48
N ALA A 47 -3.63 6.32 -6.70
CA ALA A 47 -4.38 5.22 -6.11
C ALA A 47 -4.16 5.20 -4.59
N THR A 48 -5.21 4.89 -3.84
CA THR A 48 -5.13 4.67 -2.41
C THR A 48 -5.30 3.17 -2.13
N LEU A 49 -4.24 2.52 -1.67
CA LEU A 49 -4.28 1.12 -1.23
C LEU A 49 -4.83 1.04 0.20
N LEU A 50 -5.70 0.08 0.44
CA LEU A 50 -6.22 -0.32 1.74
C LEU A 50 -5.76 -1.75 2.01
N VAL A 51 -4.86 -1.91 2.99
CA VAL A 51 -4.24 -3.19 3.32
C VAL A 51 -4.56 -3.54 4.75
N GLY A 52 -5.31 -4.63 4.95
CA GLY A 52 -5.52 -5.20 6.28
C GLY A 52 -4.39 -6.17 6.60
N LEU A 53 -3.69 -5.96 7.71
CA LEU A 53 -2.53 -6.78 8.08
C LEU A 53 -2.36 -6.95 9.59
N PRO A 54 -1.75 -8.06 10.04
CA PRO A 54 -1.21 -8.17 11.40
C PRO A 54 -0.16 -7.09 11.68
N ALA A 55 -0.07 -6.62 12.93
CA ALA A 55 0.85 -5.55 13.32
C ALA A 55 2.34 -5.90 13.13
N ASP A 56 2.71 -7.18 13.28
CA ASP A 56 4.07 -7.68 13.06
C ASP A 56 4.51 -7.63 11.58
N LYS A 57 3.56 -7.59 10.64
CA LYS A 57 3.79 -7.47 9.19
C LYS A 57 3.94 -6.04 8.68
N LEU A 58 3.86 -5.04 9.56
CA LEU A 58 3.94 -3.64 9.16
C LEU A 58 5.26 -3.28 8.50
N GLN A 59 6.40 -3.72 9.06
CA GLN A 59 7.72 -3.35 8.54
C GLN A 59 8.02 -4.00 7.18
N ASP A 60 7.64 -5.26 7.00
CA ASP A 60 7.74 -5.97 5.72
C ASP A 60 6.93 -5.22 4.64
N SER A 61 5.69 -4.86 4.98
CA SER A 61 4.78 -4.15 4.06
C SER A 61 5.30 -2.76 3.66
N LEU A 62 5.85 -2.01 4.63
CA LEU A 62 6.46 -0.70 4.35
C LEU A 62 7.70 -0.82 3.46
N SER A 63 8.52 -1.85 3.66
CA SER A 63 9.72 -2.09 2.85
C SER A 63 9.35 -2.43 1.41
N VAL A 64 8.39 -3.34 1.22
CA VAL A 64 7.85 -3.71 -0.10
C VAL A 64 7.27 -2.50 -0.83
N LEU A 65 6.47 -1.67 -0.16
CA LEU A 65 5.90 -0.47 -0.79
C LEU A 65 6.97 0.55 -1.18
N ARG A 66 8.03 0.72 -0.38
CA ARG A 66 9.16 1.62 -0.70
C ARG A 66 9.95 1.17 -1.91
N GLU A 67 10.15 -0.14 -2.07
CA GLU A 67 10.85 -0.70 -3.23
C GLU A 67 10.00 -0.63 -4.50
N ALA A 68 8.69 -0.92 -4.37
CA ALA A 68 7.76 -0.92 -5.49
C ALA A 68 7.40 0.50 -5.98
N CYS A 69 7.25 1.46 -5.05
CA CYS A 69 6.84 2.83 -5.37
C CYS A 69 8.05 3.75 -5.41
N LYS A 70 8.43 4.20 -6.61
CA LYS A 70 9.59 5.08 -6.78
C LYS A 70 9.19 6.54 -6.63
N GLN A 71 10.04 7.33 -5.96
CA GLN A 71 9.90 8.78 -6.01
C GLN A 71 10.14 9.25 -7.44
N ARG A 72 9.19 10.00 -7.98
CA ARG A 72 9.29 10.62 -9.30
C ARG A 72 8.91 12.10 -9.19
N VAL A 73 9.64 12.93 -9.93
CA VAL A 73 9.41 14.38 -10.08
C VAL A 73 8.36 14.64 -11.14
#